data_AF-A0A4U7EZ80-F1
#
_entry.id   AF-A0A4U7EZ80-F1
#
_cell.length_a   1.000
_cell.length_b   1.000
_cell.length_c   1.000
_cell.angle_alpha   90.00
_cell.angle_beta   90.00
_cell.angle_gamma   90.00
#
_symmetry.space_group_name_H-M   'P 1'
#
loop_
_entity.id
_entity.type
_entity.pdbx_description
1 polymer ?
#
loop_
_entity_poly.entity_id
_entity_poly.type
_entity_poly.pdbx_seq_one_letter_code
_entity_poly.pdbx_strand_id
1 'polypeptide(L)'
;GDAGATRSFDLNYRAKLWDPETARAAYEDLFDHVDTLFVPRRDARRVLDREGDAVTIANGLAADFGFETVVVTRGAEGAVALRDGAVHEQGVFDADTFDAIGTGDAFVAGYLAKRIAGGGVADALEWAAAAAALKRTIGGDMAVISPDEVTDVVDGAAGIDR
;
A
#
# COMPACT_ATOMS: atom_id res chain seq x y z
N GLY A 1 -9.19 16.83 -5.68
CA GLY A 1 -8.86 18.26 -5.91
C GLY A 1 -9.85 18.91 -6.87
N ASP A 2 -9.64 20.16 -7.28
CA ASP A 2 -10.61 20.97 -8.08
C ASP A 2 -11.05 20.32 -9.41
N ALA A 3 -10.25 19.42 -9.97
CA ALA A 3 -10.57 18.65 -11.18
C ALA A 3 -11.33 17.32 -10.91
N GLY A 4 -11.69 17.02 -9.66
CA GLY A 4 -12.39 15.79 -9.27
C GLY A 4 -11.54 14.51 -9.24
N ALA A 5 -10.23 14.60 -9.49
CA ALA A 5 -9.33 13.45 -9.43
C ALA A 5 -8.91 13.11 -7.98
N THR A 6 -8.84 11.80 -7.69
CA THR A 6 -8.28 11.23 -6.45
C THR A 6 -6.75 11.34 -6.45
N ARG A 7 -6.19 11.77 -5.32
CA ARG A 7 -4.76 11.99 -5.10
C ARG A 7 -4.24 10.93 -4.14
N SER A 8 -3.29 10.11 -4.59
CA SER A 8 -2.64 9.10 -3.77
C SER A 8 -1.21 9.51 -3.40
N PHE A 9 -0.78 9.17 -2.19
CA PHE A 9 0.58 9.37 -1.73
C PHE A 9 1.11 8.10 -1.04
N ASP A 10 2.29 7.64 -1.46
CA ASP A 10 3.04 6.59 -0.76
C ASP A 10 4.21 7.24 -0.01
N LEU A 11 4.21 7.09 1.32
CA LEU A 11 5.21 7.70 2.19
C LEU A 11 6.64 7.32 1.79
N ASN A 12 6.84 6.05 1.37
CA ASN A 12 8.08 5.48 0.85
C ASN A 12 9.39 6.02 1.46
N TYR A 13 9.45 6.13 2.79
CA TYR A 13 10.52 6.86 3.49
C TYR A 13 11.92 6.29 3.20
N ARG A 14 12.89 7.19 3.03
CA ARG A 14 14.30 6.88 2.72
C ARG A 14 15.23 7.59 3.70
N ALA A 15 15.66 6.88 4.74
CA ALA A 15 16.52 7.42 5.80
C ALA A 15 17.89 7.97 5.35
N LYS A 16 18.32 7.70 4.11
CA LYS A 16 19.54 8.28 3.52
C LYS A 16 19.35 9.69 2.98
N LEU A 17 18.12 10.10 2.70
CA LEU A 17 17.82 11.41 2.10
C LEU A 17 17.60 12.49 3.15
N TRP A 18 17.01 12.12 4.28
CA TRP A 18 16.63 13.02 5.36
C TRP A 18 16.34 12.24 6.63
N ASP A 19 16.43 12.92 7.76
CA ASP A 19 16.05 12.38 9.07
C ASP A 19 14.51 12.38 9.27
N PRO A 20 13.99 11.63 10.25
CA PRO A 20 12.55 11.49 10.45
C PRO A 20 11.79 12.79 10.77
N GLU A 21 12.41 13.75 11.46
CA GLU A 21 11.74 14.99 11.86
C GLU A 21 11.53 15.88 10.63
N THR A 22 12.58 16.06 9.83
CA THR A 22 12.49 16.80 8.56
C THR A 22 11.50 16.13 7.60
N ALA A 23 11.54 14.79 7.52
CA ALA A 23 10.62 14.03 6.67
C ALA A 23 9.15 14.21 7.09
N ARG A 24 8.87 14.12 8.40
CA ARG A 24 7.53 14.34 8.95
C ARG A 24 6.98 15.69 8.52
N ALA A 25 7.71 16.77 8.79
CA ALA A 25 7.22 18.12 8.53
C ALA A 25 6.81 18.28 7.05
N ALA A 26 7.65 17.81 6.13
CA ALA A 26 7.34 17.86 4.70
C ALA A 26 6.19 16.94 4.27
N TYR A 27 6.01 15.78 4.92
CA TYR A 27 4.88 14.90 4.65
C TYR A 27 3.57 15.50 5.17
N GLU A 28 3.56 16.04 6.38
CA GLU A 28 2.39 16.69 6.98
C GLU A 28 1.94 17.91 6.17
N ASP A 29 2.88 18.70 5.62
CA ASP A 29 2.59 19.80 4.69
C ASP A 29 1.88 19.33 3.40
N LEU A 30 2.09 18.07 2.99
CA LEU A 30 1.45 17.50 1.79
C LEU A 30 0.08 16.87 2.08
N PHE A 31 -0.18 16.46 3.33
CA PHE A 31 -1.34 15.62 3.67
C PHE A 31 -2.69 16.28 3.41
N ASP A 32 -2.78 17.61 3.49
CA ASP A 32 -3.97 18.39 3.08
C ASP A 32 -4.34 18.21 1.59
N HIS A 33 -3.45 17.60 0.81
CA HIS A 33 -3.62 17.34 -0.61
C HIS A 33 -3.71 15.86 -0.96
N VAL A 34 -3.85 14.98 0.03
CA VAL A 34 -3.91 13.53 -0.16
C VAL A 34 -5.29 13.01 0.18
N ASP A 35 -5.84 12.19 -0.72
CA ASP A 35 -7.11 11.50 -0.50
C ASP A 35 -6.87 10.04 -0.06
N THR A 36 -5.83 9.40 -0.62
CA THR A 36 -5.42 8.03 -0.27
C THR A 36 -3.95 7.98 0.16
N LEU A 37 -3.70 7.58 1.40
CA LEU A 37 -2.35 7.41 1.95
C LEU A 37 -1.96 5.92 1.95
N PHE A 38 -0.78 5.60 1.43
CA PHE A 38 -0.10 4.32 1.66
C PHE A 38 1.07 4.53 2.62
N VAL A 39 1.14 3.72 3.66
CA VAL A 39 2.18 3.85 4.68
C VAL A 39 2.57 2.49 5.27
N PRO A 40 3.86 2.11 5.24
CA PRO A 40 4.33 0.97 6.00
C PRO A 40 4.18 1.20 7.52
N ARG A 41 3.69 0.22 8.28
CA ARG A 41 3.52 0.31 9.76
C ARG A 41 4.79 0.81 10.46
N ARG A 42 5.96 0.36 9.98
CA ARG A 42 7.27 0.78 10.51
C ARG A 42 7.52 2.28 10.32
N ASP A 43 7.10 2.84 9.19
CA ASP A 43 7.37 4.23 8.81
C ASP A 43 6.32 5.16 9.44
N ALA A 44 5.07 4.70 9.60
CA ALA A 44 4.08 5.38 10.44
C ALA A 44 4.58 5.57 11.89
N ARG A 45 5.17 4.52 12.49
CA ARG A 45 5.80 4.62 13.82
C ARG A 45 7.01 5.56 13.80
N ARG A 46 7.97 5.28 12.91
CA ARG A 46 9.28 5.94 12.90
C ARG A 46 9.20 7.41 12.51
N VAL A 47 8.37 7.76 11.54
CA VAL A 47 8.34 9.10 10.93
C VAL A 47 7.13 9.87 11.38
N LEU A 48 5.98 9.22 11.56
CA LEU A 48 4.73 9.90 11.92
C LEU A 48 4.35 9.73 13.40
N ASP A 49 5.19 9.08 14.23
CA ASP A 49 5.00 8.88 15.69
C ASP A 49 3.60 8.30 15.99
N ARG A 50 3.22 7.29 15.19
CA ARG A 50 1.95 6.60 15.33
C ARG A 50 2.16 5.25 15.99
N GLU A 51 1.59 5.09 17.18
CA GLU A 51 1.66 3.85 17.95
C GLU A 51 0.42 2.95 17.75
N GLY A 52 0.55 1.68 18.16
CA GLY A 52 -0.54 0.69 18.09
C GLY A 52 -0.46 -0.26 16.89
N ASP A 53 -1.53 -1.02 16.69
CA ASP A 53 -1.68 -1.91 15.55
C ASP A 53 -2.05 -1.15 14.26
N ALA A 54 -2.11 -1.85 13.13
CA ALA A 54 -2.37 -1.20 11.84
C ALA A 54 -3.75 -0.55 11.75
N VAL A 55 -4.76 -1.11 12.42
CA VAL A 55 -6.12 -0.54 12.46
C VAL A 55 -6.12 0.75 13.27
N THR A 56 -5.46 0.76 14.43
CA THR A 56 -5.31 1.93 15.29
C THR A 56 -4.57 3.05 14.56
N ILE A 57 -3.45 2.72 13.92
CA ILE A 57 -2.67 3.67 13.11
C ILE A 57 -3.51 4.25 11.97
N ALA A 58 -4.23 3.40 11.22
CA ALA A 58 -5.06 3.86 10.11
C ALA A 58 -6.17 4.82 10.57
N ASN A 59 -6.86 4.49 11.67
CA ASN A 59 -7.91 5.35 12.24
C ASN A 59 -7.36 6.68 12.72
N GLY A 60 -6.23 6.69 13.44
CA GLY A 60 -5.60 7.92 13.92
C GLY A 60 -5.17 8.84 12.78
N LEU A 61 -4.54 8.28 11.74
CA LEU A 61 -4.13 9.06 10.56
C LEU A 61 -5.33 9.63 9.80
N ALA A 62 -6.39 8.85 9.61
CA ALA A 62 -7.61 9.33 8.95
C ALA A 62 -8.32 10.40 9.78
N ALA A 63 -8.38 10.25 11.10
CA ALA A 63 -9.01 11.22 12.00
C ALA A 63 -8.26 12.55 12.06
N ASP A 64 -6.92 12.50 12.11
CA ASP A 64 -6.10 13.70 12.28
C ASP A 64 -5.93 14.50 10.98
N PHE A 65 -5.86 13.81 9.84
CA PHE A 65 -5.54 14.44 8.54
C PHE A 65 -6.66 14.34 7.50
N GLY A 66 -7.79 13.70 7.82
CA GLY A 66 -8.97 13.67 6.95
C GLY A 66 -8.84 12.82 5.68
N PHE A 67 -7.90 11.86 5.65
CA PHE A 67 -7.77 10.96 4.50
C PHE A 67 -9.04 10.14 4.27
N GLU A 68 -9.51 10.07 3.02
CA GLU A 68 -10.63 9.19 2.63
C GLU A 68 -10.24 7.72 2.75
N THR A 69 -8.98 7.39 2.46
CA THR A 69 -8.46 6.02 2.58
C THR A 69 -7.05 6.02 3.15
N VAL A 70 -6.80 5.14 4.13
CA VAL A 70 -5.46 4.88 4.67
C VAL A 70 -5.15 3.40 4.54
N VAL A 71 -4.08 3.06 3.83
CA VAL A 71 -3.59 1.69 3.64
C VAL A 71 -2.28 1.52 4.40
N VAL A 72 -2.30 0.65 5.41
CA VAL A 72 -1.15 0.33 6.25
C VAL A 72 -0.59 -1.04 5.86
N THR A 73 0.62 -1.07 5.31
CA THR A 73 1.31 -2.34 4.96
C THR A 73 2.14 -2.86 6.13
N ARG A 74 2.19 -4.17 6.29
CA ARG A 74 2.79 -4.88 7.44
C ARG A 74 3.79 -5.97 7.01
N GLY A 75 4.33 -5.91 5.80
CA GLY A 75 5.25 -6.91 5.29
C GLY A 75 4.59 -8.29 5.18
N ALA A 76 5.16 -9.30 5.85
CA ALA A 76 4.63 -10.67 5.83
C ALA A 76 3.24 -10.84 6.48
N GLU A 77 2.79 -9.86 7.28
CA GLU A 77 1.44 -9.84 7.86
C GLU A 77 0.38 -9.26 6.87
N GLY A 78 0.77 -8.88 5.65
CA GLY A 78 -0.13 -8.31 4.65
C GLY A 78 -0.43 -6.83 4.89
N ALA A 79 -1.69 -6.42 4.71
CA ALA A 79 -2.09 -5.01 4.79
C ALA A 79 -3.50 -4.82 5.37
N VAL A 80 -3.72 -3.62 5.91
CA VAL A 80 -5.02 -3.12 6.36
C VAL A 80 -5.36 -1.87 5.56
N ALA A 81 -6.60 -1.73 5.10
CA ALA A 81 -7.13 -0.48 4.57
C ALA A 81 -8.32 -0.02 5.42
N LEU A 82 -8.30 1.26 5.79
CA LEU A 82 -9.44 1.96 6.36
C LEU A 82 -10.02 2.87 5.27
N ARG A 83 -11.33 2.80 5.06
CA ARG A 83 -12.05 3.74 4.20
C ARG A 83 -13.47 3.92 4.73
N ASP A 84 -13.92 5.17 4.85
CA ASP A 84 -15.29 5.49 5.30
C ASP A 84 -15.68 4.81 6.64
N GLY A 85 -14.71 4.63 7.53
CA GLY A 85 -14.87 3.93 8.81
C GLY A 85 -14.91 2.39 8.73
N ALA A 86 -14.89 1.81 7.52
CA ALA A 86 -14.80 0.38 7.30
C ALA A 86 -13.33 -0.09 7.23
N VAL A 87 -13.04 -1.17 7.94
CA VAL A 87 -11.72 -1.81 7.98
C VAL A 87 -11.73 -3.04 7.09
N HIS A 88 -10.75 -3.13 6.21
CA HIS A 88 -10.47 -4.27 5.35
C HIS A 88 -9.06 -4.78 5.63
N GLU A 89 -8.88 -6.10 5.63
CA GLU A 89 -7.61 -6.74 5.89
C GLU A 89 -7.35 -7.80 4.82
N GLN A 90 -6.10 -7.89 4.40
CA GLN A 90 -5.64 -8.85 3.41
C GLN A 90 -4.29 -9.42 3.85
N GLY A 91 -4.19 -10.75 3.84
CA GLY A 91 -2.94 -11.46 4.08
C GLY A 91 -1.99 -11.41 2.88
N VAL A 92 -0.84 -12.06 2.99
CA VAL A 92 0.06 -12.24 1.85
C VAL A 92 -0.31 -13.50 1.06
N PHE A 93 -0.02 -13.49 -0.24
CA PHE A 93 0.06 -14.73 -1.00
C PHE A 93 1.46 -15.33 -0.86
N ASP A 94 1.53 -16.64 -0.65
CA ASP A 94 2.80 -17.37 -0.52
C ASP A 94 3.52 -17.44 -1.87
N ALA A 95 4.80 -17.06 -1.86
CA ALA A 95 5.66 -17.07 -3.03
C ALA A 95 7.13 -17.12 -2.61
N ASP A 96 7.95 -17.85 -3.36
CA ASP A 96 9.40 -17.84 -3.16
C ASP A 96 9.98 -16.46 -3.49
N THR A 97 10.59 -15.83 -2.50
CA THR A 97 11.12 -14.47 -2.67
C THR A 97 12.49 -14.51 -3.33
N PHE A 98 12.53 -14.12 -4.61
CA PHE A 98 13.76 -13.91 -5.37
C PHE A 98 14.34 -12.51 -5.14
N ASP A 99 13.52 -11.45 -5.25
CA ASP A 99 13.92 -10.06 -5.06
C ASP A 99 12.81 -9.24 -4.40
N ALA A 100 13.10 -8.60 -3.27
CA ALA A 100 12.12 -7.77 -2.54
C ALA A 100 11.99 -6.34 -3.08
N ILE A 101 12.90 -5.89 -3.94
CA ILE A 101 12.88 -4.54 -4.52
C ILE A 101 11.62 -4.35 -5.39
N GLY A 102 11.01 -3.17 -5.31
CA GLY A 102 9.79 -2.81 -6.05
C GLY A 102 8.50 -3.46 -5.53
N THR A 103 8.55 -4.30 -4.49
CA THR A 103 7.36 -4.98 -3.95
C THR A 103 6.30 -4.00 -3.44
N GLY A 104 6.74 -2.91 -2.79
CA GLY A 104 5.85 -1.85 -2.33
C GLY A 104 5.18 -1.12 -3.49
N ASP A 105 5.95 -0.78 -4.53
CA ASP A 105 5.43 -0.10 -5.72
C ASP A 105 4.45 -0.99 -6.48
N ALA A 106 4.73 -2.29 -6.60
CA ALA A 106 3.81 -3.26 -7.18
C ALA A 106 2.50 -3.39 -6.37
N PHE A 107 2.59 -3.35 -5.04
CA PHE A 107 1.41 -3.33 -4.17
C PHE A 107 0.55 -2.08 -4.43
N VAL A 108 1.15 -0.90 -4.40
CA VAL A 108 0.45 0.37 -4.63
C VAL A 108 -0.17 0.39 -6.04
N ALA A 109 0.57 -0.04 -7.05
CA ALA A 109 0.09 -0.13 -8.42
C ALA A 109 -1.11 -1.08 -8.57
N GLY A 110 -1.05 -2.28 -7.97
CA GLY A 110 -2.14 -3.25 -7.98
C GLY A 110 -3.40 -2.71 -7.30
N TYR A 111 -3.25 -2.06 -6.15
CA TYR A 111 -4.37 -1.42 -5.45
C TYR A 111 -5.03 -0.35 -6.32
N LEU A 112 -4.24 0.59 -6.84
CA LEU A 112 -4.75 1.70 -7.64
C LEU A 112 -5.38 1.22 -8.95
N ALA A 113 -4.76 0.25 -9.64
CA ALA A 113 -5.30 -0.33 -10.86
C ALA A 113 -6.71 -0.92 -10.63
N LYS A 114 -6.88 -1.69 -9.55
CA LYS A 114 -8.18 -2.29 -9.22
C LYS A 114 -9.23 -1.23 -8.83
N ARG A 115 -8.83 -0.19 -8.09
CA ARG A 115 -9.72 0.95 -7.76
C ARG A 115 -10.14 1.73 -9.00
N ILE A 116 -9.21 1.99 -9.93
CA ILE A 116 -9.50 2.65 -11.21
C ILE A 116 -10.47 1.82 -12.06
N ALA A 117 -10.36 0.49 -12.01
CA ALA A 117 -11.29 -0.43 -12.67
C ALA A 117 -12.66 -0.55 -11.96
N GLY A 118 -12.91 0.21 -10.89
CA GLY A 118 -14.18 0.22 -10.16
C GLY A 118 -14.31 -0.85 -9.07
N GLY A 119 -13.23 -1.58 -8.76
CA GLY A 119 -13.22 -2.59 -7.68
C GLY A 119 -13.33 -1.97 -6.28
N GLY A 120 -13.85 -2.76 -5.33
CA GLY A 120 -13.94 -2.37 -3.92
C GLY A 120 -12.57 -2.27 -3.23
N VAL A 121 -12.55 -1.81 -1.97
CA VAL A 121 -11.29 -1.74 -1.19
C VAL A 121 -10.75 -3.13 -0.88
N ALA A 122 -11.62 -4.08 -0.54
CA ALA A 122 -11.24 -5.47 -0.32
C ALA A 122 -10.61 -6.09 -1.58
N ASP A 123 -11.28 -6.00 -2.72
CA ASP A 123 -10.76 -6.49 -4.00
C ASP A 123 -9.42 -5.84 -4.37
N ALA A 124 -9.29 -4.54 -4.09
CA ALA A 124 -8.06 -3.79 -4.37
C ALA A 124 -6.90 -4.22 -3.47
N LEU A 125 -7.16 -4.52 -2.19
CA LEU A 125 -6.14 -5.09 -1.30
C LEU A 125 -5.68 -6.48 -1.78
N GLU A 126 -6.62 -7.33 -2.17
CA GLU A 126 -6.33 -8.67 -2.69
C GLU A 126 -5.47 -8.60 -3.97
N TRP A 127 -5.88 -7.76 -4.92
CA TRP A 127 -5.10 -7.47 -6.14
C TRP A 127 -3.71 -6.92 -5.85
N ALA A 128 -3.59 -6.02 -4.88
CA ALA A 128 -2.31 -5.46 -4.45
C ALA A 128 -1.39 -6.53 -3.87
N ALA A 129 -1.93 -7.41 -3.02
CA ALA A 129 -1.17 -8.50 -2.42
C ALA A 129 -0.70 -9.52 -3.47
N ALA A 130 -1.54 -9.84 -4.46
CA ALA A 130 -1.18 -10.72 -5.58
C ALA A 130 -0.08 -10.10 -6.46
N ALA A 131 -0.21 -8.82 -6.83
CA ALA A 131 0.82 -8.10 -7.59
C ALA A 131 2.15 -8.02 -6.84
N ALA A 132 2.11 -7.78 -5.53
CA ALA A 132 3.29 -7.78 -4.68
C ALA A 132 3.95 -9.17 -4.60
N ALA A 133 3.15 -10.24 -4.52
CA ALA A 133 3.66 -11.61 -4.50
C ALA A 133 4.34 -11.98 -5.82
N LEU A 134 3.73 -11.65 -6.96
CA LEU A 134 4.34 -11.83 -8.28
C LEU A 134 5.62 -10.99 -8.44
N LYS A 135 5.65 -9.76 -7.93
CA LYS A 135 6.86 -8.92 -8.04
C LYS A 135 8.06 -9.53 -7.31
N ARG A 136 7.82 -10.24 -6.20
CA ARG A 136 8.88 -10.89 -5.43
C ARG A 136 9.58 -12.01 -6.19
N THR A 137 8.95 -12.57 -7.22
CA THR A 137 9.54 -13.65 -8.04
C THR A 137 10.28 -13.13 -9.27
N ILE A 138 10.29 -11.81 -9.49
CA ILE A 138 10.93 -11.15 -10.64
C ILE A 138 12.08 -10.26 -10.16
N GLY A 139 13.28 -10.48 -10.73
CA GLY A 139 14.47 -9.67 -10.42
C GLY A 139 14.41 -8.25 -10.97
N GLY A 140 15.01 -7.31 -10.23
CA GLY A 140 15.10 -5.91 -10.61
C GLY A 140 13.90 -5.09 -10.15
N ASP A 141 13.92 -3.79 -10.40
CA ASP A 141 12.95 -2.85 -9.81
C ASP A 141 11.57 -2.88 -10.51
N MET A 142 11.58 -3.03 -11.84
CA MET A 142 10.36 -2.96 -12.64
C MET A 142 9.44 -4.17 -12.44
N ALA A 143 8.18 -3.91 -12.14
CA ALA A 143 7.12 -4.91 -12.11
C ALA A 143 6.58 -5.18 -13.53
N VAL A 144 7.13 -6.18 -14.21
CA VAL A 144 6.58 -6.65 -15.51
C VAL A 144 5.53 -7.73 -15.24
N ILE A 145 4.34 -7.28 -14.85
CA ILE A 145 3.21 -8.13 -14.45
C ILE A 145 1.96 -7.67 -15.21
N SER A 146 1.24 -8.60 -15.81
CA SER A 146 -0.02 -8.37 -16.52
C SER A 146 -1.24 -8.56 -15.62
N PRO A 147 -2.38 -7.92 -15.96
CA PRO A 147 -3.66 -8.12 -15.27
C PRO A 147 -4.10 -9.60 -15.19
N ASP A 148 -3.83 -10.38 -16.23
CA ASP A 148 -4.21 -11.80 -16.28
C ASP A 148 -3.42 -12.61 -15.25
N GLU A 149 -2.11 -12.36 -15.13
CA GLU A 149 -1.27 -13.02 -14.13
C GLU A 149 -1.72 -12.70 -12.69
N VAL A 150 -2.16 -11.46 -12.43
CA VAL A 150 -2.73 -11.09 -11.11
C VAL A 150 -4.05 -11.83 -10.88
N THR A 151 -4.89 -11.93 -11.91
CA THR A 151 -6.18 -12.63 -11.84
C THR A 151 -5.97 -14.12 -11.54
N ASP A 152 -5.02 -14.77 -12.22
CA ASP A 152 -4.71 -16.19 -12.01
C ASP A 152 -4.26 -16.47 -10.56
N VAL A 153 -3.52 -15.54 -9.94
CA VAL A 153 -3.13 -15.64 -8.52
C VAL A 153 -4.34 -15.50 -7.60
N VAL A 154 -5.18 -14.49 -7.85
CA VAL A 154 -6.39 -14.22 -7.04
C VAL A 154 -7.38 -15.38 -7.11
N ASP A 155 -7.58 -15.95 -8.30
CA ASP A 155 -8.49 -17.08 -8.53
C ASP A 155 -7.90 -18.43 -8.05
N GLY A 156 -6.63 -18.45 -7.63
CA GLY A 156 -5.91 -19.68 -7.26
C GLY A 156 -5.67 -20.63 -8.45
N ALA A 157 -5.69 -20.10 -9.66
CA ALA A 157 -5.56 -20.86 -10.91
C ALA A 157 -4.09 -21.13 -11.30
N ALA A 158 -3.13 -20.39 -10.73
CA ALA A 158 -1.70 -20.55 -10.98
C ALA A 158 -0.86 -20.43 -9.70
N GLY A 159 0.28 -21.13 -9.68
CA GLY A 159 1.35 -20.90 -8.70
C GLY A 159 2.06 -19.58 -8.96
N ILE A 160 2.64 -18.98 -7.92
CA ILE A 160 3.29 -17.65 -7.99
C ILE A 160 4.78 -17.78 -8.37
N ASP A 161 5.34 -18.98 -8.25
CA ASP A 161 6.76 -19.24 -8.46
C ASP A 161 7.14 -19.17 -9.95
N ARG A 162 8.21 -18.42 -10.25
CA ARG A 162 8.76 -18.19 -11.59
C ARG A 162 10.24 -18.54 -11.65
#